data_AF-A0A0F9KK68-F1
#
_entry.id   AF-A0A0F9KK68-F1
#
_cell.length_a   1.000
_cell.length_b   1.000
_cell.length_c   1.000
_cell.angle_alpha   90.00
_cell.angle_beta   90.00
_cell.angle_gamma   90.00
#
_symmetry.space_group_name_H-M   'P 1'
#
loop_
_entity.id
_entity.type
_entity.pdbx_description
1 polymer ?
#
loop_
_entity_poly.entity_id
_entity_poly.type
_entity_poly.pdbx_seq_one_letter_code
_entity_poly.pdbx_strand_id
1 'polypeptide(L)'
;LGRIFGKARKSQDDKAEKSILQGIKILNELQLKPLYAQGYHFLGELYANKGQQNKAIKNLKKAEGMFREMGMDYWLTKTDEVLKGL
;
A
#
# COMPACT_ATOMS: atom_id res chain seq x y z
N LEU A 1 -21.19 15.33 15.24
CA LEU A 1 -19.87 15.59 14.61
C LEU A 1 -19.19 14.32 14.05
N GLY A 2 -19.14 13.20 14.78
CA GLY A 2 -18.47 11.96 14.32
C GLY A 2 -18.93 11.38 12.97
N ARG A 3 -20.22 11.48 12.61
CA ARG A 3 -20.74 11.02 11.29
C ARG A 3 -20.17 11.82 10.11
N ILE A 4 -19.93 13.12 10.28
CA ILE A 4 -19.36 13.99 9.23
C ILE A 4 -17.88 13.66 9.03
N PHE A 5 -17.13 13.56 10.14
CA PHE A 5 -15.72 13.17 10.10
C PHE A 5 -15.52 11.75 9.53
N GLY A 6 -16.38 10.79 9.88
CA GLY A 6 -16.33 9.44 9.31
C GLY A 6 -16.57 9.41 7.79
N LYS A 7 -17.52 10.20 7.28
CA LYS A 7 -17.78 10.31 5.85
C LYS A 7 -16.62 10.98 5.11
N ALA A 8 -16.05 12.03 5.69
CA ALA A 8 -14.90 12.73 5.13
C ALA A 8 -13.66 11.82 5.03
N ARG A 9 -13.32 11.11 6.12
CA ARG A 9 -12.22 10.14 6.16
C ARG A 9 -12.39 9.03 5.13
N LYS A 10 -13.57 8.40 5.08
CA LYS A 10 -13.87 7.38 4.06
C LYS A 10 -13.69 7.90 2.64
N SER A 11 -14.19 9.12 2.37
CA SER A 11 -14.03 9.74 1.05
C SER A 11 -12.56 10.05 0.71
N GLN A 12 -11.74 10.40 1.70
CA GLN A 12 -10.31 10.62 1.51
C GLN A 12 -9.57 9.31 1.28
N ASP A 13 -9.90 8.25 2.03
CA ASP A 13 -9.33 6.91 1.88
C ASP A 13 -9.62 6.34 0.48
N ASP A 14 -10.84 6.54 -0.03
CA ASP A 14 -11.22 6.07 -1.37
C ASP A 14 -10.53 6.87 -2.49
N LYS A 15 -10.20 8.14 -2.25
CA LYS A 15 -9.37 8.94 -3.18
C LYS A 15 -7.92 8.46 -3.14
N ALA A 16 -7.35 8.24 -1.95
CA ALA A 16 -6.00 7.74 -1.77
C ALA A 16 -5.81 6.38 -2.47
N GLU A 17 -6.76 5.46 -2.27
CA GLU A 17 -6.76 4.14 -2.93
C GLU A 17 -6.69 4.27 -4.46
N LYS A 18 -7.53 5.13 -5.04
CA LYS A 18 -7.54 5.38 -6.49
C LYS A 18 -6.23 6.00 -6.97
N SER A 19 -5.70 7.00 -6.28
CA SER A 19 -4.45 7.66 -6.64
C SER A 19 -3.27 6.70 -6.59
N ILE A 20 -3.18 5.86 -5.56
CA ILE A 20 -2.13 4.83 -5.44
C ILE A 20 -2.22 3.82 -6.58
N LEU A 21 -3.43 3.31 -6.88
CA LEU A 21 -3.63 2.35 -7.96
C LEU A 21 -3.28 2.92 -9.33
N GLN A 22 -3.64 4.18 -9.60
CA GLN A 22 -3.26 4.88 -10.83
C GLN A 22 -1.73 5.07 -10.91
N GLY A 23 -1.10 5.47 -9.81
CA GLY A 23 0.35 5.60 -9.72
C GLY A 23 1.07 4.28 -10.01
N ILE A 24 0.65 3.18 -9.37
CA ILE A 24 1.18 1.83 -9.64
C ILE A 24 1.07 1.50 -11.13
N LYS A 25 -0.08 1.77 -11.76
CA LYS A 25 -0.30 1.49 -13.18
C LYS A 25 0.70 2.24 -14.07
N ILE A 26 0.84 3.56 -13.88
CA ILE A 26 1.76 4.40 -14.65
C ILE A 26 3.21 3.92 -14.45
N LEU A 27 3.61 3.70 -13.20
CA LEU A 27 4.97 3.25 -12.87
C LEU A 27 5.29 1.87 -13.43
N ASN A 28 4.30 0.98 -13.51
CA ASN A 28 4.43 -0.32 -14.14
C ASN A 28 4.57 -0.20 -15.67
N GLU A 29 3.80 0.69 -16.32
CA GLU A 29 3.94 0.98 -17.76
C GLU A 29 5.34 1.55 -18.08
N LEU A 30 5.88 2.38 -17.18
CA LEU A 30 7.24 2.93 -17.28
C LEU A 30 8.35 1.97 -16.83
N GLN A 31 8.01 0.74 -16.42
CA GLN A 31 8.97 -0.26 -15.92
C GLN A 31 9.79 0.19 -14.70
N LEU A 32 9.26 1.12 -13.90
CA LEU A 32 9.91 1.65 -12.69
C LEU A 32 9.63 0.75 -11.48
N LYS A 33 10.21 -0.47 -11.50
CA LYS A 33 9.99 -1.53 -10.51
C LYS A 33 10.04 -1.08 -9.04
N PRO A 34 11.08 -0.33 -8.60
CA PRO A 34 11.17 0.11 -7.21
C PRO A 34 9.97 0.97 -6.78
N LEU A 35 9.48 1.83 -7.68
CA LEU A 35 8.43 2.79 -7.36
C LEU A 35 7.05 2.12 -7.31
N TYR A 36 6.73 1.23 -8.25
CA TYR A 36 5.43 0.55 -8.17
C TYR A 36 5.40 -0.51 -7.05
N ALA A 37 6.54 -1.04 -6.62
CA ALA A 37 6.65 -1.86 -5.40
C ALA A 37 6.30 -1.05 -4.13
N GLN A 38 6.81 0.19 -4.02
CA GLN A 38 6.40 1.13 -2.95
C GLN A 38 4.90 1.43 -3.01
N GLY A 39 4.33 1.57 -4.21
CA GLY A 39 2.89 1.71 -4.38
C GLY A 39 2.11 0.54 -3.76
N TYR A 40 2.54 -0.71 -3.95
CA TYR A 40 1.91 -1.86 -3.29
C TYR A 40 2.07 -1.83 -1.77
N HIS A 41 3.21 -1.37 -1.24
CA HIS A 41 3.41 -1.17 0.18
C HIS A 41 2.39 -0.17 0.76
N PHE A 42 2.28 1.03 0.17
CA PHE A 42 1.34 2.07 0.62
C PHE A 42 -0.12 1.64 0.50
N LEU A 43 -0.46 0.88 -0.55
CA LEU A 43 -1.79 0.30 -0.69
C LEU A 43 -2.09 -0.70 0.44
N GLY A 44 -1.07 -1.46 0.85
CA GLY A 44 -1.09 -2.33 2.01
C GLY A 44 -1.40 -1.59 3.32
N GLU A 45 -0.63 -0.54 3.62
CA GLU A 45 -0.84 0.32 4.79
C GLU A 45 -2.22 0.98 4.81
N LEU A 46 -2.69 1.46 3.65
CA LEU A 46 -4.02 2.05 3.52
C LEU A 46 -5.10 1.03 3.88
N TYR A 47 -5.00 -0.21 3.38
CA TYR A 47 -5.96 -1.26 3.73
C TYR A 47 -5.86 -1.70 5.19
N ALA A 48 -4.65 -1.72 5.77
CA ALA A 48 -4.45 -1.97 7.20
C ALA A 48 -5.20 -0.94 8.04
N ASN A 49 -5.03 0.34 7.72
CA ASN A 49 -5.71 1.47 8.37
C ASN A 49 -7.24 1.45 8.20
N LYS A 50 -7.75 0.86 7.11
CA LYS A 50 -9.18 0.63 6.85
C LYS A 50 -9.73 -0.64 7.53
N GLY A 51 -8.90 -1.40 8.25
CA GLY A 51 -9.27 -2.70 8.85
C GLY A 51 -9.46 -3.83 7.83
N GLN A 52 -9.03 -3.64 6.58
CA GLN A 52 -9.19 -4.60 5.49
C GLN A 52 -7.97 -5.54 5.41
N GLN A 53 -7.74 -6.32 6.48
CA GLN A 53 -6.52 -7.12 6.67
C GLN A 53 -6.16 -8.00 5.46
N ASN A 54 -7.12 -8.72 4.89
CA ASN A 54 -6.85 -9.58 3.72
C ASN A 54 -6.30 -8.82 2.52
N LYS A 55 -6.80 -7.60 2.27
CA LYS A 55 -6.27 -6.75 1.19
C LYS A 55 -4.91 -6.15 1.56
N ALA A 56 -4.70 -5.82 2.82
CA ALA A 56 -3.42 -5.33 3.31
C ALA A 56 -2.33 -6.39 3.10
N ILE A 57 -2.53 -7.61 3.63
CA ILE A 57 -1.60 -8.73 3.50
C ILE A 57 -1.28 -9.03 2.04
N LYS A 58 -2.29 -9.07 1.17
CA LYS A 58 -2.09 -9.35 -0.27
C LYS A 58 -1.14 -8.33 -0.93
N ASN A 59 -1.32 -7.04 -0.65
CA ASN A 59 -0.50 -6.00 -1.27
C ASN A 59 0.89 -5.92 -0.63
N LEU A 60 0.99 -6.06 0.69
CA LEU A 60 2.27 -6.08 1.41
C LEU A 60 3.12 -7.29 1.00
N LYS A 61 2.54 -8.49 0.85
CA LYS A 61 3.29 -9.66 0.35
C LYS A 61 3.82 -9.49 -1.06
N LYS A 62 3.07 -8.78 -1.91
CA LYS A 62 3.54 -8.43 -3.25
C LYS A 62 4.73 -7.46 -3.19
N ALA A 63 4.64 -6.43 -2.35
CA ALA A 63 5.72 -5.48 -2.13
C ALA A 63 6.97 -6.17 -1.52
N GLU A 64 6.78 -7.01 -0.51
CA GLU A 64 7.83 -7.79 0.16
C GLU A 64 8.63 -8.62 -0.84
N GLY A 65 7.95 -9.40 -1.69
CA GLY A 65 8.60 -10.23 -2.71
C GLY A 65 9.44 -9.41 -3.68
N MET A 66 8.93 -8.25 -4.10
CA MET A 66 9.64 -7.34 -4.99
C MET A 66 10.86 -6.69 -4.32
N PHE A 67 10.72 -6.23 -3.07
CA PHE A 67 11.84 -5.64 -2.33
C PHE A 67 12.93 -6.67 -2.06
N ARG A 68 12.55 -7.92 -1.76
CA ARG A 68 13.48 -9.04 -1.62
C ARG A 68 14.22 -9.34 -2.92
N GLU A 69 13.52 -9.38 -4.06
CA GLU A 69 14.12 -9.57 -5.38
C GLU A 69 15.14 -8.46 -5.73
N MET A 70 14.83 -7.22 -5.36
CA MET A 70 15.67 -6.04 -5.68
C MET A 70 16.70 -5.68 -4.61
N GLY A 71 16.79 -6.41 -3.49
CA GLY A 71 17.69 -6.09 -2.38
C GLY A 71 17.39 -4.75 -1.68
N MET A 72 16.11 -4.35 -1.62
CA MET A 72 15.68 -3.09 -1.02
C MET A 72 15.43 -3.23 0.49
N ASP A 73 16.49 -3.45 1.27
CA ASP A 73 16.42 -3.83 2.69
C ASP A 73 15.60 -2.88 3.57
N TYR A 74 15.70 -1.56 3.31
CA TYR A 74 14.90 -0.56 4.02
C TYR A 74 13.39 -0.82 3.86
N TRP A 75 12.95 -0.99 2.61
CA TRP A 75 11.54 -1.21 2.28
C TRP A 75 11.06 -2.61 2.64
N LEU A 76 11.95 -3.60 2.59
CA LEU A 76 11.67 -4.95 3.07
C LEU A 76 11.37 -4.92 4.58
N THR A 77 12.25 -4.29 5.37
CA THR A 77 12.07 -4.13 6.82
C THR A 77 10.78 -3.39 7.13
N LYS A 78 10.49 -2.27 6.44
CA LYS A 78 9.23 -1.53 6.61
C LYS A 78 8.00 -2.37 6.29
N THR A 79 8.04 -3.17 5.23
CA THR A 79 6.91 -4.01 4.85
C THR A 79 6.67 -5.12 5.88
N ASP A 80 7.75 -5.70 6.42
CA ASP A 80 7.67 -6.72 7.47
C ASP A 80 7.13 -6.16 8.79
N GLU A 81 7.48 -4.93 9.15
CA GLU A 81 6.91 -4.22 10.31
C GLU A 81 5.38 -4.12 10.21
N VAL A 82 4.86 -3.70 9.05
CA VAL A 82 3.42 -3.59 8.84
C VAL A 82 2.75 -4.97 8.86
N LEU A 83 3.35 -5.97 8.21
CA LEU A 83 2.83 -7.34 8.19
C LEU A 83 2.74 -7.97 9.58
N LYS A 84 3.70 -7.70 10.47
CA LYS A 84 3.70 -8.19 11.86
C LYS A 84 2.61 -7.53 12.71
N GLY A 85 2.15 -6.34 12.32
CA GLY A 85 1.10 -5.59 13.03
C GLY A 85 -0.32 -5.88 12.56
N LEU A 86 -0.51 -6.74 11.54
CA LEU A 86 -1.80 -7.17 11.02
C LEU A 86 -2.24 -8.49 11.65
#